data_AF-A0A966VZA5-F1
#
_entry.id   AF-A0A966VZA5-F1
#
_cell.length_a   1.000
_cell.length_b   1.000
_cell.length_c   1.000
_cell.angle_alpha   90.00
_cell.angle_beta   90.00
_cell.angle_gamma   90.00
#
_symmetry.space_group_name_H-M   'P 1'
#
loop_
_entity.id
_entity.type
_entity.pdbx_description
1 polymer ?
#
loop_
_entity_poly.entity_id
_entity_poly.type
_entity_poly.pdbx_seq_one_letter_code
_entity_poly.pdbx_strand_id
1 'polypeptide(L)'
;QFLGVGGERVFAQAAEFGVEERVYRFRCVEAWSAVVPWTGFELRKLLEKVKPKPEAKFVKFVTAARPDQMPGINRLRGYPWPYTEGLRMEEAMHPLTLLATGVYGKPLPKQNGAPLRVVVPWKYGYKSGKSLVSIELVATQPKTLWETLSPEEYPFESNVDPAVPHPRWSQASERQVDTGDRIRTLPLNGYAMQVGALYKK
;
A
#
# COMPACT_ATOMS: atom_id res chain seq x y z
N GLN A 1 3.10 19.33 -0.53
CA GLN A 1 4.57 19.22 -0.51
C GLN A 1 4.96 17.99 -1.32
N PHE A 2 5.99 18.08 -2.18
CA PHE A 2 6.35 17.01 -3.11
C PHE A 2 7.65 16.32 -2.67
N LEU A 3 7.66 14.98 -2.70
CA LEU A 3 8.84 14.16 -2.47
C LEU A 3 9.05 13.23 -3.67
N GLY A 4 10.03 13.56 -4.51
CA GLY A 4 10.51 12.62 -5.53
C GLY A 4 11.27 11.48 -4.86
N VAL A 5 10.87 10.24 -5.13
CA VAL A 5 11.43 9.01 -4.51
C VAL A 5 12.19 8.14 -5.52
N GLY A 6 13.05 8.76 -6.35
CA GLY A 6 13.92 8.02 -7.27
C GLY A 6 14.80 6.99 -6.57
N GLY A 7 15.16 5.92 -7.28
CA GLY A 7 15.83 4.72 -6.71
C GLY A 7 17.03 5.03 -5.82
N GLU A 8 17.98 5.84 -6.28
CA GLU A 8 19.17 6.21 -5.49
C GLU A 8 18.82 6.91 -4.17
N ARG A 9 17.85 7.82 -4.21
CA ARG A 9 17.41 8.57 -3.02
C ARG A 9 16.75 7.65 -1.99
N VAL A 10 15.98 6.67 -2.45
CA VAL A 10 15.31 5.70 -1.57
C VAL A 10 16.31 4.77 -0.90
N PHE A 11 17.34 4.32 -1.62
CA PHE A 11 18.38 3.47 -1.02
C PHE A 11 19.24 4.25 -0.03
N ALA A 12 19.55 5.52 -0.31
CA ALA A 12 20.21 6.39 0.66
C ALA A 12 19.37 6.58 1.94
N GLN A 13 18.06 6.78 1.80
CA GLN A 13 17.14 6.88 2.93
C GLN A 13 17.02 5.57 3.72
N ALA A 14 16.99 4.43 3.02
CA ALA A 14 16.98 3.12 3.67
C ALA A 14 18.24 2.89 4.52
N ALA A 15 19.41 3.29 3.98
CA ALA A 15 20.67 3.26 4.73
C ALA A 15 20.66 4.21 5.94
N GLU A 16 20.08 5.40 5.80
CA GLU A 16 19.97 6.39 6.87
C GLU A 16 19.03 5.94 7.99
N PHE A 17 17.84 5.44 7.65
CA PHE A 17 16.79 5.13 8.62
C PHE A 17 16.93 3.76 9.28
N GLY A 18 17.81 2.93 8.75
CA GLY A 18 17.90 1.52 9.08
C GLY A 18 16.78 0.71 8.43
N VAL A 19 17.15 -0.46 7.93
CA VAL A 19 16.23 -1.40 7.29
C VAL A 19 15.88 -2.50 8.28
N GLU A 20 14.61 -2.88 8.31
CA GLU A 20 14.08 -3.96 9.14
C GLU A 20 13.34 -4.98 8.26
N GLU A 21 13.30 -6.23 8.73
CA GLU A 21 12.42 -7.25 8.17
C GLU A 21 11.13 -7.35 8.98
N ARG A 22 9.99 -7.35 8.29
CA ARG A 22 8.67 -7.48 8.89
C ARG A 22 7.85 -8.53 8.16
N VAL A 23 7.47 -9.57 8.89
CA VAL A 23 6.59 -10.62 8.40
C VAL A 23 5.15 -10.14 8.52
N TYR A 24 4.54 -9.80 7.39
CA TYR A 24 3.16 -9.32 7.35
C TYR A 24 2.25 -10.24 6.57
N ARG A 25 1.01 -10.41 7.06
CA ARG A 25 -0.11 -10.85 6.22
C ARG A 25 -0.37 -9.81 5.14
N PHE A 26 -0.52 -10.27 3.90
CA PHE A 26 -0.98 -9.50 2.75
C PHE A 26 -2.32 -10.07 2.29
N ARG A 27 -3.36 -9.24 2.25
CA ARG A 27 -4.72 -9.67 1.87
C ARG A 27 -5.18 -8.92 0.63
N CYS A 28 -5.30 -9.61 -0.50
CA CYS A 28 -5.87 -9.02 -1.71
C CYS A 28 -7.39 -8.97 -1.62
N VAL A 29 -8.05 -7.94 -2.16
CA VAL A 29 -9.52 -7.82 -2.18
C VAL A 29 -10.22 -9.02 -2.83
N GLU A 30 -9.53 -9.74 -3.72
CA GLU A 30 -9.99 -10.94 -4.44
C GLU A 30 -10.06 -12.22 -3.57
N ALA A 31 -10.17 -12.07 -2.24
CA ALA A 31 -10.29 -13.18 -1.29
C ALA A 31 -9.13 -14.19 -1.31
N TRP A 32 -7.90 -13.72 -1.53
CA TRP A 32 -6.68 -14.50 -1.30
C TRP A 32 -5.69 -13.75 -0.41
N SER A 33 -4.87 -14.49 0.33
CA SER A 33 -3.85 -13.95 1.23
C SER A 33 -2.53 -14.70 1.16
N ALA A 34 -1.47 -14.02 1.61
CA ALA A 34 -0.13 -14.57 1.75
C ALA A 34 0.53 -14.01 3.01
N VAL A 35 1.55 -14.70 3.53
CA VAL A 35 2.43 -14.17 4.58
C VAL A 35 3.77 -13.84 3.95
N VAL A 36 4.21 -12.58 4.06
CA VAL A 36 5.34 -12.08 3.29
C VAL A 36 6.36 -11.39 4.21
N PRO A 37 7.64 -11.83 4.23
CA PRO A 37 8.73 -11.14 4.93
C PRO A 37 9.22 -9.97 4.08
N TRP A 38 8.66 -8.79 4.33
CA TRP A 38 9.08 -7.55 3.67
C TRP A 38 10.33 -6.99 4.34
N THR A 39 11.19 -6.36 3.54
CA THR A 39 12.37 -5.65 4.04
C THR A 39 12.25 -4.18 3.64
N GLY A 40 12.39 -3.26 4.58
CA GLY A 40 12.15 -1.83 4.33
C GLY A 40 12.33 -0.96 5.55
N PHE A 41 11.71 0.22 5.56
CA PHE A 41 11.68 1.14 6.70
C PHE A 41 10.29 1.77 6.87
N GLU A 42 9.96 2.16 8.09
CA GLU A 42 8.66 2.82 8.38
C GLU A 42 8.48 4.11 7.58
N LEU A 43 7.34 4.28 6.90
CA LEU A 43 7.05 5.48 6.13
C LEU A 43 7.14 6.75 6.98
N ARG A 44 6.73 6.66 8.26
CA ARG A 44 6.77 7.80 9.19
C ARG A 44 8.16 8.42 9.33
N LYS A 45 9.25 7.65 9.28
CA LYS A 45 10.62 8.18 9.38
C LYS A 45 10.93 9.15 8.23
N LEU A 46 10.48 8.81 7.02
CA LEU A 46 10.59 9.70 5.87
C LEU A 46 9.72 10.95 6.05
N LEU A 47 8.48 10.79 6.54
CA LEU A 47 7.58 11.91 6.77
C LEU A 47 8.12 12.87 7.83
N GLU A 48 8.59 12.37 8.96
CA GLU A 48 9.22 13.15 10.04
C GLU A 48 10.42 13.95 9.54
N LYS A 49 11.28 13.35 8.70
CA LYS A 49 12.43 14.02 8.10
C LYS A 49 12.02 15.23 7.25
N VAL A 50 10.92 15.13 6.51
CA VAL A 50 10.49 16.19 5.58
C VAL A 50 9.57 17.22 6.23
N LYS A 51 9.16 17.01 7.48
CA LYS A 51 8.35 17.92 8.31
C LYS A 51 7.09 18.40 7.56
N PRO A 52 6.03 17.57 7.47
CA PRO A 52 4.83 17.90 6.72
C PRO A 52 4.22 19.21 7.21
N LYS A 53 3.75 20.03 6.27
CA LYS A 53 2.98 21.22 6.64
C LYS A 53 1.70 20.83 7.40
N PRO A 54 1.19 21.65 8.35
CA PRO A 54 -0.01 21.33 9.12
C PRO A 54 -1.26 21.06 8.27
N GLU A 55 -1.33 21.64 7.07
CA GLU A 55 -2.46 21.47 6.15
C GLU A 55 -2.42 20.13 5.41
N ALA A 56 -1.29 19.41 5.40
CA ALA A 56 -1.18 18.12 4.74
C ALA A 56 -1.92 17.04 5.55
N LYS A 57 -3.12 16.66 5.10
CA LYS A 57 -3.98 15.65 5.74
C LYS A 57 -3.90 14.28 5.11
N PHE A 58 -3.31 14.16 3.92
CA PHE A 58 -3.19 12.91 3.18
C PHE A 58 -1.81 12.77 2.54
N VAL A 59 -1.46 11.53 2.24
CA VAL A 59 -0.29 11.15 1.45
C VAL A 59 -0.79 10.50 0.17
N LYS A 60 -0.39 11.02 -0.98
CA LYS A 60 -0.66 10.46 -2.30
C LYS A 60 0.60 9.79 -2.84
N PHE A 61 0.44 8.57 -3.33
CA PHE A 61 1.49 7.78 -3.95
C PHE A 61 1.26 7.73 -5.46
N VAL A 62 2.33 7.89 -6.24
CA VAL A 62 2.27 7.78 -7.71
C VAL A 62 3.27 6.74 -8.18
N THR A 63 2.77 5.80 -8.98
CA THR A 63 3.56 4.75 -9.63
C THR A 63 4.18 5.28 -10.92
N ALA A 64 5.34 4.74 -11.30
CA ALA A 64 5.89 4.99 -12.63
C ALA A 64 4.87 4.68 -13.75
N ALA A 65 4.79 5.53 -14.77
CA ALA A 65 4.12 5.23 -16.03
C ALA A 65 5.14 5.24 -17.16
N ARG A 66 5.50 4.05 -17.65
CA ARG A 66 6.47 3.85 -18.73
C ARG A 66 5.86 2.95 -19.81
N PRO A 67 5.07 3.47 -20.76
CA PRO A 67 4.34 2.65 -21.74
C PRO A 67 5.20 1.63 -22.49
N ASP A 68 6.46 1.98 -22.78
CA ASP A 68 7.41 1.10 -23.48
C ASP A 68 7.93 -0.07 -22.63
N GLN A 69 7.88 0.05 -21.30
CA GLN A 69 8.36 -0.96 -20.36
C GLN A 69 7.23 -1.63 -19.57
N MET A 70 6.04 -1.01 -19.58
CA MET A 70 4.86 -1.41 -18.83
C MET A 70 3.70 -1.62 -19.82
N PRO A 71 3.68 -2.77 -20.53
CA PRO A 71 2.73 -3.02 -21.62
C PRO A 71 1.27 -2.95 -21.18
N GLY A 72 0.98 -3.18 -19.88
CA GLY A 72 -0.35 -3.02 -19.31
C GLY A 72 -0.95 -1.63 -19.51
N ILE A 73 -0.15 -0.57 -19.52
CA ILE A 73 -0.61 0.81 -19.77
C ILE A 73 -1.23 0.92 -21.15
N ASN A 74 -0.56 0.36 -22.17
CA ASN A 74 -1.02 0.39 -23.56
C ASN A 74 -2.17 -0.58 -23.83
N ARG A 75 -2.23 -1.71 -23.10
CA ARG A 75 -3.29 -2.73 -23.24
C ARG A 75 -4.59 -2.33 -22.55
N LEU A 76 -4.52 -1.60 -21.45
CA LEU A 76 -5.66 -1.20 -20.62
C LEU A 76 -5.89 0.31 -20.71
N ARG A 77 -6.09 0.83 -21.93
CA ARG A 77 -6.17 2.29 -22.19
C ARG A 77 -7.31 3.03 -21.48
N GLY A 78 -8.35 2.31 -21.07
CA GLY A 78 -9.48 2.88 -20.31
C GLY A 78 -9.20 3.10 -18.82
N TYR A 79 -8.05 2.65 -18.32
CA TYR A 79 -7.67 2.84 -16.92
C TYR A 79 -7.00 4.20 -16.73
N PRO A 80 -7.21 4.90 -15.60
CA PRO A 80 -6.68 6.23 -15.35
C PRO A 80 -5.19 6.15 -14.92
N TRP A 81 -4.31 5.70 -15.81
CA TRP A 81 -2.87 5.64 -15.57
C TRP A 81 -2.27 7.06 -15.40
N PRO A 82 -1.20 7.25 -14.61
CA PRO A 82 -0.46 6.26 -13.79
C PRO A 82 -1.29 5.71 -12.63
N TYR A 83 -0.87 4.57 -12.07
CA TYR A 83 -1.48 4.06 -10.84
C TYR A 83 -1.22 5.03 -9.68
N THR A 84 -2.30 5.56 -9.10
CA THR A 84 -2.26 6.42 -7.91
C THR A 84 -2.94 5.75 -6.72
N GLU A 85 -2.39 6.02 -5.55
CA GLU A 85 -2.96 5.59 -4.27
C GLU A 85 -2.88 6.69 -3.22
N GLY A 86 -3.57 6.50 -2.10
CA GLY A 86 -3.60 7.47 -1.02
C GLY A 86 -3.86 6.88 0.36
N LEU A 87 -3.33 7.55 1.38
CA LEU A 87 -3.57 7.27 2.80
C LEU A 87 -3.88 8.58 3.53
N ARG A 88 -4.66 8.49 4.62
CA ARG A 88 -4.72 9.60 5.59
C ARG A 88 -3.37 9.77 6.26
N MET A 89 -3.05 10.98 6.69
CA MET A 89 -1.75 11.27 7.33
C MET A 89 -1.52 10.39 8.56
N GLU A 90 -2.54 10.15 9.38
CA GLU A 90 -2.44 9.26 10.55
C GLU A 90 -2.10 7.80 10.18
N GLU A 91 -2.63 7.30 9.05
CA GLU A 91 -2.35 5.95 8.55
C GLU A 91 -0.93 5.87 7.99
N ALA A 92 -0.49 6.91 7.28
CA ALA A 92 0.86 7.01 6.74
C ALA A 92 1.93 7.16 7.85
N MET A 93 1.57 7.80 8.95
CA MET A 93 2.40 7.95 10.15
C MET A 93 2.37 6.71 11.07
N HIS A 94 1.45 5.78 10.85
CA HIS A 94 1.34 4.58 11.68
C HIS A 94 2.59 3.69 11.52
N PRO A 95 3.19 3.17 12.61
CA PRO A 95 4.40 2.35 12.55
C PRO A 95 4.31 1.15 11.61
N LEU A 96 3.12 0.54 11.44
CA LEU A 96 2.93 -0.60 10.53
C LEU A 96 2.98 -0.26 9.02
N THR A 97 2.92 1.02 8.64
CA THR A 97 3.04 1.42 7.23
C THR A 97 4.50 1.42 6.81
N LEU A 98 4.85 0.51 5.91
CA LEU A 98 6.23 0.24 5.51
C LEU A 98 6.48 0.71 4.08
N LEU A 99 7.62 1.36 3.85
CA LEU A 99 8.22 1.50 2.53
C LEU A 99 9.18 0.33 2.30
N ALA A 100 8.73 -0.65 1.53
CA ALA A 100 9.49 -1.86 1.24
C ALA A 100 10.42 -1.67 0.04
N THR A 101 11.66 -2.11 0.20
CA THR A 101 12.72 -2.16 -0.82
C THR A 101 13.22 -3.58 -1.07
N GLY A 102 12.87 -4.53 -0.20
CA GLY A 102 13.18 -5.95 -0.32
C GLY A 102 12.05 -6.88 0.10
N VAL A 103 12.24 -8.16 -0.19
CA VAL A 103 11.38 -9.27 0.22
C VAL A 103 12.22 -10.56 0.29
N TYR A 104 12.00 -11.42 1.29
CA TYR A 104 12.75 -12.67 1.49
C TYR A 104 14.29 -12.46 1.51
N GLY A 105 14.76 -11.44 2.24
CA GLY A 105 16.18 -11.11 2.37
C GLY A 105 16.87 -10.62 1.09
N LYS A 106 16.11 -10.34 0.02
CA LYS A 106 16.62 -9.88 -1.28
C LYS A 106 15.97 -8.56 -1.70
N PRO A 107 16.58 -7.77 -2.60
CA PRO A 107 15.91 -6.61 -3.21
C PRO A 107 14.58 -7.00 -3.85
N LEU A 108 13.61 -6.08 -3.87
CA LEU A 108 12.32 -6.33 -4.49
C LEU A 108 12.50 -6.74 -5.96
N PRO A 109 11.87 -7.83 -6.39
CA PRO A 109 11.83 -8.15 -7.80
C PRO A 109 10.77 -7.28 -8.51
N LYS A 110 10.90 -7.11 -9.84
CA LYS A 110 10.07 -6.17 -10.62
C LYS A 110 8.57 -6.42 -10.46
N GLN A 111 8.15 -7.69 -10.44
CA GLN A 111 6.75 -8.10 -10.26
C GLN A 111 6.14 -7.69 -8.91
N ASN A 112 6.98 -7.52 -7.89
CA ASN A 112 6.56 -7.05 -6.56
C ASN A 112 6.61 -5.52 -6.44
N GLY A 113 6.99 -4.78 -7.48
CA GLY A 113 6.95 -3.33 -7.51
C GLY A 113 8.29 -2.66 -7.19
N ALA A 114 9.41 -3.27 -7.58
CA ALA A 114 10.73 -2.67 -7.42
C ALA A 114 10.83 -1.24 -8.03
N PRO A 115 11.76 -0.40 -7.54
CA PRO A 115 12.63 -0.64 -6.37
C PRO A 115 11.96 -0.33 -5.03
N LEU A 116 10.77 0.28 -5.05
CA LEU A 116 10.07 0.78 -3.88
C LEU A 116 8.57 0.56 -4.00
N ARG A 117 7.96 0.01 -2.94
CA ARG A 117 6.51 -0.05 -2.78
C ARG A 117 6.09 0.38 -1.38
N VAL A 118 4.86 0.82 -1.24
CA VAL A 118 4.22 0.96 0.09
C VAL A 118 3.54 -0.36 0.45
N VAL A 119 3.56 -0.71 1.73
CA VAL A 119 2.90 -1.88 2.32
C VAL A 119 2.06 -1.41 3.52
N VAL A 120 0.76 -1.68 3.48
CA VAL A 120 -0.20 -1.30 4.52
C VAL A 120 -0.96 -2.55 4.96
N PRO A 121 -0.49 -3.27 6.00
CA PRO A 121 -0.85 -4.68 6.16
C PRO A 121 -2.29 -4.93 6.62
N TRP A 122 -2.98 -3.92 7.13
CA TRP A 122 -4.38 -4.03 7.58
C TRP A 122 -5.42 -3.64 6.52
N LYS A 123 -4.97 -3.16 5.35
CA LYS A 123 -5.82 -2.77 4.21
C LYS A 123 -5.74 -3.80 3.08
N TYR A 124 -6.70 -3.75 2.17
CA TYR A 124 -6.66 -4.58 0.96
C TYR A 124 -5.44 -4.25 0.10
N GLY A 125 -4.93 -5.27 -0.60
CA GLY A 125 -3.65 -5.24 -1.29
C GLY A 125 -3.47 -4.13 -2.34
N TYR A 126 -4.56 -3.61 -2.91
CA TYR A 126 -4.48 -2.49 -3.86
C TYR A 126 -3.98 -1.19 -3.21
N LYS A 127 -4.20 -0.99 -1.91
CA LYS A 127 -3.64 0.15 -1.17
C LYS A 127 -2.11 0.14 -1.09
N SER A 128 -1.50 -1.01 -1.33
CA SER A 128 -0.05 -1.19 -1.31
C SER A 128 0.56 -0.90 -2.69
N GLY A 129 0.59 0.37 -3.10
CA GLY A 129 1.09 0.83 -4.42
C GLY A 129 2.53 0.42 -4.72
N LYS A 130 2.80 0.07 -5.98
CA LYS A 130 4.06 -0.50 -6.50
C LYS A 130 4.88 0.53 -7.27
N SER A 131 6.20 0.31 -7.40
CA SER A 131 7.09 1.09 -8.27
C SER A 131 6.91 2.60 -8.14
N LEU A 132 6.92 3.06 -6.88
CA LEU A 132 6.63 4.44 -6.53
C LEU A 132 7.72 5.38 -7.07
N VAL A 133 7.29 6.50 -7.66
CA VAL A 133 8.16 7.57 -8.15
C VAL A 133 7.91 8.91 -7.48
N SER A 134 6.71 9.10 -6.90
CA SER A 134 6.34 10.30 -6.16
C SER A 134 5.54 9.96 -4.91
N ILE A 135 5.84 10.68 -3.83
CA ILE A 135 5.04 10.76 -2.60
C ILE A 135 4.69 12.24 -2.38
N GLU A 136 3.39 12.54 -2.42
CA GLU A 136 2.85 13.90 -2.33
C GLU A 136 2.06 14.08 -1.05
N LEU A 137 2.40 15.09 -0.25
CA LEU A 137 1.64 15.44 0.95
C LEU A 137 0.61 16.51 0.56
N VAL A 138 -0.68 16.18 0.67
CA VAL A 138 -1.80 16.95 0.12
C VAL A 138 -2.86 17.23 1.19
N ALA A 139 -3.59 18.34 1.02
CA ALA A 139 -4.60 18.79 1.98
C ALA A 139 -5.95 18.09 1.82
N THR A 140 -6.30 17.71 0.60
CA THR A 140 -7.57 17.06 0.25
C THR A 140 -7.36 15.59 -0.10
N GLN A 141 -8.39 14.77 0.12
CA GLN A 141 -8.32 13.34 -0.21
C GLN A 141 -8.02 13.16 -1.70
N PRO A 142 -6.89 12.50 -2.06
CA PRO A 142 -6.56 12.25 -3.45
C PRO A 142 -7.45 11.13 -4.00
N LYS A 143 -7.81 11.23 -5.28
CA LYS A 143 -8.43 10.09 -5.99
C LYS A 143 -7.42 8.97 -6.18
N THR A 144 -7.85 7.74 -5.92
CA THR A 144 -7.06 6.52 -6.16
C THR A 144 -7.52 5.80 -7.43
N LEU A 145 -6.67 4.97 -8.04
CA LEU A 145 -6.99 4.35 -9.34
C LEU A 145 -8.25 3.48 -9.26
N TRP A 146 -8.35 2.61 -8.25
CA TRP A 146 -9.49 1.69 -8.13
C TRP A 146 -10.78 2.41 -7.68
N GLU A 147 -10.68 3.36 -6.76
CA GLU A 147 -11.82 4.21 -6.36
C GLU A 147 -12.35 5.05 -7.53
N THR A 148 -11.46 5.50 -8.44
CA THR A 148 -11.87 6.24 -9.64
C THR A 148 -12.65 5.36 -10.61
N LEU A 149 -12.32 4.06 -10.69
CA LEU A 149 -12.97 3.11 -11.58
C LEU A 149 -14.31 2.62 -11.03
N SER A 150 -14.38 2.34 -9.74
CA SER A 150 -15.59 1.81 -9.08
C SER A 150 -15.53 2.11 -7.57
N PRO A 151 -16.01 3.29 -7.14
CA PRO A 151 -15.93 3.71 -5.74
C PRO A 151 -16.76 2.82 -4.80
N GLU A 152 -17.82 2.20 -5.31
CA GLU A 152 -18.66 1.24 -4.58
C GLU A 152 -17.97 -0.11 -4.31
N GLU A 153 -17.02 -0.52 -5.17
CA GLU A 153 -16.23 -1.74 -4.98
C GLU A 153 -14.93 -1.47 -4.19
N TYR A 154 -14.34 -0.29 -4.39
CA TYR A 154 -13.01 0.07 -3.89
C TYR A 154 -13.01 1.44 -3.20
N PRO A 155 -13.68 1.58 -2.05
CA PRO A 155 -13.72 2.85 -1.32
C PRO A 155 -12.33 3.23 -0.81
N PHE A 156 -12.01 4.52 -0.70
CA PHE A 156 -10.68 5.03 -0.33
C PHE A 156 -10.01 4.34 0.87
N GLU A 157 -10.76 4.09 1.94
CA GLU A 157 -10.22 3.57 3.19
C GLU A 157 -9.79 2.10 3.08
N SER A 158 -10.61 1.25 2.45
CA SER A 158 -10.26 -0.13 2.09
C SER A 158 -9.67 -1.01 3.21
N ASN A 159 -10.10 -0.81 4.46
CA ASN A 159 -9.72 -1.68 5.56
C ASN A 159 -10.19 -3.12 5.29
N VAL A 160 -9.39 -4.11 5.67
CA VAL A 160 -9.84 -5.51 5.60
C VAL A 160 -10.94 -5.72 6.62
N ASP A 161 -12.15 -5.98 6.14
CA ASP A 161 -13.33 -6.18 6.97
C ASP A 161 -14.11 -7.43 6.49
N PRO A 162 -14.14 -8.52 7.27
CA PRO A 162 -14.88 -9.72 6.91
C PRO A 162 -16.40 -9.54 6.91
N ALA A 163 -16.93 -8.51 7.58
CA ALA A 163 -18.37 -8.24 7.68
C ALA A 163 -18.89 -7.42 6.49
N VAL A 164 -18.01 -6.74 5.76
CA VAL A 164 -18.38 -5.93 4.59
C VAL A 164 -18.02 -6.71 3.31
N PRO A 165 -19.01 -7.28 2.60
CA PRO A 165 -18.73 -8.00 1.36
C PRO A 165 -18.29 -7.04 0.26
N HIS A 166 -17.55 -7.58 -0.71
CA HIS A 166 -17.41 -6.94 -2.00
C HIS A 166 -18.72 -7.12 -2.79
N PRO A 167 -19.18 -6.19 -3.65
CA PRO A 167 -20.43 -6.33 -4.40
C PRO A 167 -20.58 -7.65 -5.17
N ARG A 168 -19.46 -8.27 -5.55
CA ARG A 168 -19.40 -9.51 -6.33
C ARG A 168 -19.03 -10.78 -5.53
N TRP A 169 -18.55 -10.67 -4.29
CA TRP A 169 -18.16 -11.84 -3.48
C TRP A 169 -18.06 -11.53 -1.98
N SER A 170 -18.19 -12.57 -1.15
CA SER A 170 -17.99 -12.45 0.29
C SER A 170 -16.52 -12.20 0.64
N GLN A 171 -16.27 -11.34 1.63
CA GLN A 171 -14.96 -11.13 2.24
C GLN A 171 -14.76 -11.95 3.53
N ALA A 172 -15.73 -12.76 3.94
CA ALA A 172 -15.70 -13.49 5.22
C ALA A 172 -14.61 -14.59 5.29
N SER A 173 -14.15 -15.08 4.14
CA SER A 173 -13.04 -16.05 4.06
C SER A 173 -12.06 -15.67 2.96
N GLU A 174 -10.86 -16.24 3.04
CA GLU A 174 -9.76 -16.02 2.10
C GLU A 174 -9.00 -17.31 1.83
N ARG A 175 -8.47 -17.46 0.61
CA ARG A 175 -7.60 -18.57 0.23
C ARG A 175 -6.14 -18.21 0.47
N GLN A 176 -5.44 -18.98 1.29
CA GLN A 176 -4.00 -18.83 1.45
C GLN A 176 -3.28 -19.32 0.18
N VAL A 177 -2.38 -18.50 -0.35
CA VAL A 177 -1.61 -18.85 -1.55
C VAL A 177 -0.66 -20.02 -1.30
N ASP A 178 -0.09 -20.09 -0.09
CA ASP A 178 0.98 -21.04 0.24
C ASP A 178 0.45 -22.47 0.41
N THR A 179 -0.70 -22.64 1.06
CA THR A 179 -1.29 -23.97 1.35
C THR A 179 -2.48 -24.31 0.45
N GLY A 180 -3.14 -23.30 -0.14
CA GLY A 180 -4.41 -23.46 -0.84
C GLY A 180 -5.64 -23.50 0.08
N ASP A 181 -5.44 -23.50 1.40
CA ASP A 181 -6.54 -23.58 2.37
C ASP A 181 -7.42 -22.34 2.34
N ARG A 182 -8.71 -22.54 2.60
CA ARG A 182 -9.66 -21.44 2.82
C ARG A 182 -9.85 -21.22 4.32
N ILE A 183 -9.43 -20.06 4.80
CA ILE A 183 -9.49 -19.65 6.20
C ILE A 183 -10.45 -18.48 6.40
N ARG A 184 -10.85 -18.21 7.64
CA ARG A 184 -11.64 -17.03 7.98
C ARG A 184 -10.79 -15.76 7.86
N THR A 185 -11.32 -14.72 7.21
CA THR A 185 -10.68 -13.41 7.15
C THR A 185 -10.74 -12.76 8.54
N LEU A 186 -9.64 -12.17 9.00
CA LEU A 186 -9.56 -11.48 10.28
C LEU A 186 -9.88 -9.98 10.11
N PRO A 187 -10.60 -9.33 11.05
CA PRO A 187 -10.77 -7.88 11.05
C PRO A 187 -9.42 -7.15 11.04
N LEU A 188 -9.30 -6.12 10.20
CA LEU A 188 -8.06 -5.37 9.99
C LEU A 188 -6.87 -6.29 9.70
N ASN A 189 -7.13 -7.41 9.01
CA ASN A 189 -6.18 -8.46 8.66
C ASN A 189 -5.38 -9.02 9.85
N GLY A 190 -5.97 -8.99 11.06
CA GLY A 190 -5.31 -9.45 12.29
C GLY A 190 -4.54 -8.36 13.06
N TYR A 191 -4.58 -7.10 12.60
CA TYR A 191 -3.91 -5.97 13.25
C TYR A 191 -4.85 -5.07 14.06
N ALA A 192 -6.05 -5.56 14.41
CA ALA A 192 -7.09 -4.76 15.04
C ALA A 192 -6.65 -4.12 16.37
N MET A 193 -5.82 -4.80 17.17
CA MET A 193 -5.30 -4.24 18.43
C MET A 193 -4.35 -3.06 18.20
N GLN A 194 -3.61 -3.06 17.08
CA GLN A 194 -2.63 -2.04 16.74
C GLN A 194 -3.27 -0.84 16.05
N VAL A 195 -4.19 -1.06 15.11
CA VAL A 195 -4.71 0.00 14.22
C VAL A 195 -6.17 0.36 14.49
N GLY A 196 -6.90 -0.41 15.31
CA GLY A 196 -8.32 -0.19 15.54
C GLY A 196 -8.64 1.19 16.12
N ALA A 197 -7.73 1.78 16.90
CA ALA A 197 -7.89 3.12 17.46
C ALA A 197 -7.92 4.23 16.39
N LEU A 198 -7.31 4.02 15.21
CA LEU A 198 -7.35 4.99 14.10
C LEU A 198 -8.75 5.17 13.49
N TYR A 199 -9.68 4.27 13.81
CA TYR A 199 -10.98 4.16 13.17
C TYR A 199 -12.15 4.22 14.16
N LYS A 200 -11.87 4.44 15.45
CA LYS A 200 -12.92 4.66 16.44
C LYS A 200 -13.55 6.03 16.18
N LYS A 201 -14.87 6.04 16.02
CA LYS A 201 -15.69 7.27 15.96
C LYS A 201 -16.02 7.74 17.37
#